data_AF-A0A969VXP7-F1
#
_entry.id   AF-A0A969VXP7-F1
#
_cell.length_a   1.000
_cell.length_b   1.000
_cell.length_c   1.000
_cell.angle_alpha   90.00
_cell.angle_beta   90.00
_cell.angle_gamma   90.00
#
_symmetry.space_group_name_H-M   'P 1'
#
loop_
_entity.id
_entity.type
_entity.pdbx_description
1 polymer ?
#
loop_
_entity_poly.entity_id
_entity_poly.type
_entity_poly.pdbx_seq_one_letter_code
_entity_poly.pdbx_strand_id
1 'polypeptide(L)' 'MNRKYNVFLVSDSTGETLDRIFLALKAQFENFNNSLHHFSFVRTETQIK' A
#
# COMPACT_ATOMS: atom_id res chain seq x y z
N MET A 1 3.91 -15.23 14.01
CA MET A 1 4.78 -15.21 12.81
C MET A 1 5.55 -13.90 12.80
N ASN A 2 6.89 -13.94 12.75
CA ASN A 2 7.76 -12.75 12.89
C ASN A 2 8.12 -12.08 11.55
N ARG A 3 7.30 -12.28 10.51
CA ARG A 3 7.57 -11.75 9.17
C ARG A 3 6.92 -10.38 9.02
N LYS A 4 7.72 -9.37 8.71
CA LYS A 4 7.25 -8.03 8.37
C LYS A 4 7.21 -7.90 6.85
N TYR A 5 6.06 -7.52 6.30
CA TYR A 5 5.87 -7.35 4.85
C TYR A 5 6.05 -5.89 4.45
N ASN A 6 6.63 -5.62 3.28
CA ASN A 6 6.58 -4.29 2.69
C ASN A 6 5.39 -4.23 1.73
N VAL A 7 4.52 -3.24 1.91
CA VAL A 7 3.33 -3.01 1.09
C VAL A 7 3.49 -1.66 0.40
N PHE A 8 3.33 -1.65 -0.92
CA PHE A 8 3.45 -0.46 -1.75
C PHE A 8 2.09 -0.17 -2.37
N LEU A 9 1.49 0.97 -2.02
CA LEU A 9 0.26 1.47 -2.64
C LEU A 9 0.66 2.54 -3.65
N VAL A 10 0.45 2.25 -4.93
CA VAL A 10 0.85 3.11 -6.06
C VAL A 10 -0.38 3.51 -6.85
N SER A 11 -0.63 4.82 -6.95
CA SER A 11 -1.76 5.40 -7.68
C SER A 11 -1.31 6.56 -8.56
N ASP A 12 -1.94 6.68 -9.73
CA ASP A 12 -1.82 7.81 -10.65
C ASP A 12 -2.61 9.07 -10.21
N SER A 13 -3.43 8.91 -9.17
CA SER A 13 -4.25 9.94 -8.51
C SER A 13 -3.87 10.04 -7.02
N THR A 14 -4.80 10.42 -6.14
CA THR A 14 -4.53 10.62 -4.69
C THR A 14 -4.25 9.34 -3.91
N GLY A 15 -4.74 8.18 -4.37
CA GLY A 15 -4.53 6.87 -3.73
C GLY A 15 -5.55 6.47 -2.66
N GLU A 16 -6.53 7.32 -2.33
CA GLU A 16 -7.50 7.05 -1.24
C GLU A 16 -8.30 5.74 -1.39
N THR A 17 -8.60 5.35 -2.64
CA THR A 17 -9.30 4.08 -2.90
C THR A 17 -8.42 2.88 -2.53
N LEU A 18 -7.12 2.91 -2.82
CA LEU A 18 -6.19 1.85 -2.46
C LEU A 18 -6.03 1.73 -0.94
N ASP A 19 -6.04 2.86 -0.23
CA ASP A 19 -5.96 2.87 1.23
C ASP A 19 -7.13 2.14 1.88
N ARG A 20 -8.35 2.38 1.38
CA ARG A 20 -9.56 1.72 1.88
C ARG A 20 -9.56 0.22 1.58
N ILE A 21 -9.13 -0.17 0.37
CA ILE A 21 -8.99 -1.58 -0.01
C ILE A 21 -7.95 -2.27 0.89
N PHE A 22 -6.79 -1.64 1.08
CA PHE A 22 -5.73 -2.19 1.92
C PHE A 22 -6.17 -2.33 3.38
N LEU A 23 -6.87 -1.34 3.93
CA LEU A 23 -7.39 -1.40 5.29
C LEU A 23 -8.39 -2.56 5.46
N ALA A 24 -9.31 -2.74 4.50
CA ALA A 24 -10.28 -3.84 4.52
C ALA A 24 -9.58 -5.21 4.46
N LEU A 25 -8.55 -5.35 3.61
CA LEU A 25 -7.75 -6.56 3.51
C LEU A 25 -6.96 -6.82 4.80
N LYS A 26 -6.27 -5.82 5.33
CA LYS A 26 -5.48 -5.92 6.58
C LYS A 26 -6.34 -6.37 7.75
N ALA A 27 -7.58 -5.91 7.84
CA ALA A 27 -8.52 -6.28 8.89
C ALA A 27 -8.87 -7.78 8.92
N GLN A 28 -8.67 -8.53 7.82
CA GLN A 28 -8.93 -9.96 7.76
C GLN A 28 -7.85 -10.82 8.45
N PHE A 29 -6.75 -10.20 8.89
CA PHE A 29 -5.58 -10.92 9.41
C PHE A 29 -5.17 -10.38 10.79
N GLU A 30 -5.28 -11.21 11.83
CA GLU A 30 -4.99 -10.82 13.22
C GLU A 30 -3.51 -10.44 13.47
N ASN A 31 -2.57 -10.90 12.64
CA ASN A 31 -1.12 -10.73 12.85
C ASN A 31 -0.39 -10.24 11.60
N PHE A 32 -0.96 -9.27 10.88
CA PHE A 32 -0.36 -8.71 9.66
C PHE A 32 0.55 -7.50 9.96
N ASN A 33 1.80 -7.78 10.32
CA ASN A 33 2.83 -6.75 10.49
C ASN A 33 3.38 -6.30 9.13
N ASN A 34 3.31 -5.00 8.83
CA ASN A 34 3.76 -4.44 7.57
C ASN A 34 4.40 -3.06 7.71
N SER A 35 5.31 -2.72 6.79
CA SER A 35 5.68 -1.35 6.45
C SER A 35 4.83 -0.93 5.25
N LEU A 36 4.08 0.15 5.37
CA LEU A 36 3.24 0.68 4.31
C LEU A 36 3.94 1.88 3.65
N HIS A 37 4.02 1.87 2.33
CA HIS A 37 4.59 2.95 1.51
C HIS A 37 3.53 3.44 0.51
N HIS A 38 3.26 4.74 0.51
CA HIS A 38 2.28 5.36 -0.39
C HIS A 38 2.99 6.17 -1.47
N PHE A 39 2.55 5.98 -2.71
CA PHE A 39 2.98 6.72 -3.87
C PHE A 39 1.75 7.20 -4.62
N SER A 40 1.43 8.48 -4.49
CA SER A 40 0.35 9.15 -5.21
C SER A 40 0.90 9.91 -6.42
N PHE A 41 0.01 10.18 -7.38
CA PHE A 41 0.33 10.89 -8.62
C PHE A 41 1.46 10.27 -9.46
N VAL A 42 1.63 8.94 -9.37
CA VAL A 42 2.55 8.17 -10.20
C VAL A 42 1.89 7.85 -11.54
N ARG A 43 2.20 8.65 -12.55
CA ARG A 43 1.59 8.55 -13.89
C ARG A 43 2.53 7.97 -14.93
N THR A 44 3.83 7.90 -14.61
CA THR A 44 4.88 7.45 -15.52
C THR A 44 5.90 6.60 -14.78
N GLU A 45 6.55 5.68 -15.50
CA GLU A 45 7.58 4.79 -14.92
C GLU A 45 8.75 5.57 -14.31
N THR A 46 9.13 6.72 -14.89
CA THR A 46 10.23 7.56 -14.41
C THR A 46 10.01 8.12 -13.00
N GLN A 47 8.75 8.16 -12.53
CA GLN A 47 8.40 8.60 -11.17
C GLN A 47 8.53 7.47 -10.13
N ILE A 48 8.63 6.22 -10.59
CA ILE A 48 8.94 5.04 -9.77
C ILE A 48 10.46 4.90 -9.74
N LYS A 49 11.13 5.72 -8.91
CA LYS A 49 12.57 5.60 -8.64
C LYS A 49 12.82 4.89 -7.32
#